data_AF-A0AAD4EC99-F1
#
_entry.id   AF-A0AAD4EC99-F1
#
_cell.length_a   1.000
_cell.length_b   1.000
_cell.length_c   1.000
_cell.angle_alpha   90.00
_cell.angle_beta   90.00
_cell.angle_gamma   90.00
#
_symmetry.space_group_name_H-M   'P 1'
#
loop_
_entity.id
_entity.type
_entity.pdbx_description
1 polymer ?
#
loop_
_entity_poly.entity_id
_entity_poly.type
_entity_poly.pdbx_seq_one_letter_code
_entity_poly.pdbx_strand_id
1 'polypeptide(L)'
;MRNLDVCRNIYSRARSSNASVSLVAPRNALHFTFAAAKVSRDPAEVWSWSWWGNESHSPEDFDWMVDYLDFIYSDDHESAYDILLLLGSVGVCCRPAKQHLFIERLIACMDSNMPLHLRHAALRAAHSAREQIASMDAIDDSTLRDMILTKLSLAILSVLCPHPGTTPANDDPNLFFNYGRDLCYLRLVFALARNSDWHPHLFGDRHIDRCISMIPRYCNSRYYEHSFFVAGILLQITPEQTSVTSLDSVTEQQWWDVTRSAWWYPSHIDNTRYLKLLLVLVDGTKKYMQFASKSDLEQLIRDVDNFVE
;
A
#
# COMPACT_ATOMS: atom_id res chain seq x y z
N MET A 1 -17.28 17.34 8.28
CA MET A 1 -17.16 18.68 7.61
C MET A 1 -16.50 19.77 8.48
N ARG A 2 -17.06 20.20 9.64
CA ARG A 2 -16.60 21.41 10.38
C ARG A 2 -15.12 21.44 10.81
N ASN A 3 -14.50 20.30 11.11
CA ASN A 3 -13.14 20.28 11.67
C ASN A 3 -12.05 20.49 10.61
N LEU A 4 -12.22 19.95 9.39
CA LEU A 4 -11.26 20.11 8.29
C LEU A 4 -11.27 21.55 7.76
N ASP A 5 -12.45 22.15 7.60
CA ASP A 5 -12.59 23.55 7.16
C ASP A 5 -11.93 24.53 8.13
N VAL A 6 -12.06 24.29 9.43
CA VAL A 6 -11.40 25.11 10.46
C VAL A 6 -9.88 24.99 10.34
N CYS A 7 -9.35 23.78 10.18
CA CYS A 7 -7.91 23.56 10.07
C CYS A 7 -7.32 24.15 8.78
N ARG A 8 -8.03 23.98 7.66
CA ARG A 8 -7.70 24.63 6.38
C ARG A 8 -7.64 26.15 6.54
N ASN A 9 -8.65 26.76 7.18
CA ASN A 9 -8.68 28.20 7.41
C ASN A 9 -7.54 28.69 8.33
N ILE A 10 -7.22 27.93 9.39
CA ILE A 10 -6.08 28.23 10.26
C ILE A 10 -4.77 28.19 9.46
N TYR A 11 -4.57 27.13 8.66
CA TYR A 11 -3.39 27.00 7.81
C TYR A 11 -3.28 28.14 6.78
N SER A 12 -4.37 28.45 6.06
CA SER A 12 -4.36 29.54 5.07
C SER A 12 -4.03 30.89 5.69
N ARG A 13 -4.55 31.18 6.90
CA ARG A 13 -4.22 32.41 7.63
C ARG A 13 -2.75 32.43 8.05
N ALA A 14 -2.23 31.35 8.62
CA ALA A 14 -0.83 31.24 9.04
C ALA A 14 0.14 31.42 7.86
N ARG A 15 -0.20 30.87 6.68
CA ARG A 15 0.61 31.04 5.47
C ARG A 15 0.59 32.47 4.92
N SER A 16 -0.54 33.16 5.01
CA SER A 16 -0.70 34.52 4.47
C SER A 16 0.01 35.62 5.27
N SER A 17 0.41 35.34 6.52
CA SER A 17 0.86 36.39 7.44
C SER A 17 2.31 36.88 7.28
N ASN A 18 3.12 36.34 6.34
CA ASN A 18 4.50 36.75 5.99
C ASN A 18 5.54 36.90 7.13
N ALA A 19 5.14 36.86 8.41
CA ALA A 19 6.02 36.80 9.55
C ALA A 19 6.44 35.35 9.77
N SER A 20 7.71 35.12 10.09
CA SER A 20 8.30 33.86 10.58
C SER A 20 7.22 32.98 11.25
N VAL A 21 6.63 32.08 10.47
CA VAL A 21 5.32 31.51 10.80
C VAL A 21 5.50 30.63 12.03
N SER A 22 4.87 31.02 13.13
CA SER A 22 4.79 30.17 14.30
C SER A 22 4.04 28.90 13.91
N LEU A 23 4.78 27.79 13.77
CA LEU A 23 4.25 26.45 13.48
C LEU A 23 3.24 25.96 14.53
N VAL A 24 3.14 26.66 15.66
CA VAL A 24 2.25 26.34 16.78
C VAL A 24 0.78 26.28 16.34
N ALA A 25 0.29 27.25 15.55
CA ALA A 25 -1.11 27.29 15.15
C ALA A 25 -1.50 26.15 14.19
N PRO A 26 -0.77 25.92 13.07
CA PRO A 26 -0.99 24.76 12.20
C PRO A 26 -0.83 23.42 12.92
N ARG A 27 0.16 23.28 13.79
CA ARG A 27 0.37 22.06 14.59
C ARG A 27 -0.78 21.79 15.56
N ASN A 28 -1.29 22.81 16.24
CA ASN A 28 -2.46 22.65 17.12
C ASN A 28 -3.72 22.27 16.33
N ALA A 29 -3.91 22.84 15.14
CA ALA A 29 -5.01 22.47 14.24
C ALA A 29 -4.89 21.02 13.76
N LEU A 30 -3.66 20.58 13.44
CA LEU A 30 -3.37 19.21 13.07
C LEU A 30 -3.68 18.24 14.22
N HIS A 31 -3.21 18.52 15.44
CA HIS A 31 -3.52 17.72 16.64
C HIS A 31 -5.03 17.63 16.89
N PHE A 32 -5.76 18.73 16.72
CA PHE A 32 -7.22 18.73 16.85
C PHE A 32 -7.89 17.85 15.78
N THR A 33 -7.43 17.94 14.53
CA THR A 33 -7.90 17.07 13.44
C THR A 33 -7.67 15.61 13.79
N PHE A 34 -6.48 15.28 14.28
CA PHE A 34 -6.07 13.94 14.71
C PHE A 34 -6.91 13.40 15.88
N ALA A 35 -7.30 14.25 16.81
CA ALA A 35 -8.19 13.86 17.90
C ALA A 35 -9.62 13.61 17.38
N ALA A 36 -10.13 14.50 16.52
CA ALA A 36 -11.47 14.37 15.92
C ALA A 36 -11.59 13.14 15.02
N ALA A 37 -10.49 12.80 14.34
CA ALA A 37 -10.29 11.64 13.50
C ALA A 37 -10.46 10.29 14.18
N LYS A 38 -10.16 10.24 15.49
CA LYS A 38 -9.85 9.01 16.21
C LYS A 38 -8.76 8.18 15.51
N VAL A 39 -7.79 8.85 14.86
CA VAL A 39 -6.62 8.16 14.31
C VAL A 39 -5.68 7.89 15.45
N SER A 40 -5.29 6.62 15.57
CA SER A 40 -4.32 6.22 16.57
C SER A 40 -2.91 6.56 16.13
N ARG A 41 -2.10 7.00 17.08
CA ARG A 41 -0.65 7.14 16.91
C ARG A 41 0.10 5.88 17.30
N ASP A 42 -0.58 4.91 17.91
CA ASP A 42 0.06 3.66 18.30
C ASP A 42 0.65 2.98 17.06
N PRO A 43 1.98 2.76 16.99
CA PRO A 43 2.61 2.07 15.88
C PRO A 43 1.99 0.70 15.55
N ALA A 44 1.42 0.02 16.54
CA ALA A 44 0.71 -1.24 16.34
C ALA A 44 -0.62 -1.04 15.58
N GLU A 45 -1.26 0.11 15.74
CA GLU A 45 -2.55 0.47 15.13
C GLU A 45 -2.40 1.24 13.81
N VAL A 46 -1.16 1.60 13.42
CA VAL A 46 -0.83 2.20 12.10
C VAL A 46 -1.24 1.29 10.93
N TRP A 47 -1.51 0.02 11.17
CA TRP A 47 -2.02 -0.88 10.14
C TRP A 47 -3.48 -1.28 10.35
N SER A 48 -4.08 -0.87 11.47
CA SER A 48 -5.50 -1.09 11.72
C SER A 48 -6.32 -0.19 10.81
N TRP A 49 -7.33 -0.77 10.15
CA TRP A 49 -8.25 -0.02 9.31
C TRP A 49 -9.28 0.66 10.20
N SER A 50 -8.98 1.87 10.63
CA SER A 50 -10.00 2.84 10.99
C SER A 50 -10.33 3.66 9.74
N TRP A 51 -11.36 3.21 9.01
CA TRP A 51 -11.94 4.03 7.96
C TRP A 51 -12.60 5.23 8.63
N TRP A 52 -12.18 6.45 8.27
CA TRP A 52 -13.00 7.61 8.57
C TRP A 52 -14.33 7.42 7.85
N GLY A 53 -15.42 7.65 8.58
CA GLY A 53 -16.76 7.28 8.16
C GLY A 53 -17.16 7.84 6.80
N ASN A 54 -18.32 7.39 6.31
CA ASN A 54 -18.93 7.66 5.00
C ASN A 54 -19.18 9.15 4.64
N GLU A 55 -18.51 10.11 5.26
CA GLU A 55 -18.50 11.50 4.80
C GLU A 55 -17.75 11.59 3.46
N SER A 56 -18.46 12.04 2.42
CA SER A 56 -17.87 12.32 1.13
C SER A 56 -16.96 13.54 1.24
N HIS A 57 -15.65 13.31 1.35
CA HIS A 57 -14.63 14.36 1.28
C HIS A 57 -14.21 14.60 -0.17
N SER A 58 -14.01 15.87 -0.53
CA SER A 58 -13.48 16.19 -1.85
C SER A 58 -11.94 16.23 -1.79
N PRO A 59 -11.23 15.91 -2.89
CA PRO A 59 -9.77 15.99 -2.95
C PRO A 59 -9.18 17.33 -2.48
N GLU A 60 -9.90 18.43 -2.70
CA GLU A 60 -9.53 19.80 -2.30
C GLU A 60 -9.36 19.97 -0.80
N ASP A 61 -10.07 19.19 0.00
CA ASP A 61 -10.04 19.28 1.46
C ASP A 61 -8.67 18.86 2.03
N PHE A 62 -7.87 18.15 1.22
CA PHE A 62 -6.57 17.59 1.62
C PHE A 62 -5.37 18.32 1.01
N ASP A 63 -5.58 19.24 0.07
CA ASP A 63 -4.49 19.97 -0.58
C ASP A 63 -3.61 20.75 0.41
N TRP A 64 -4.22 21.32 1.45
CA TRP A 64 -3.48 22.06 2.48
C TRP A 64 -2.57 21.14 3.30
N MET A 65 -2.93 19.86 3.46
CA MET A 65 -2.09 18.88 4.15
C MET A 65 -0.86 18.55 3.32
N VAL A 66 -1.00 18.43 2.00
CA VAL A 66 0.14 18.22 1.09
C VAL A 66 1.07 19.43 1.11
N ASP A 67 0.52 20.64 1.05
CA ASP A 67 1.32 21.87 1.14
C ASP A 67 2.00 22.03 2.51
N TYR A 68 1.35 21.59 3.57
CA TYR A 68 1.94 21.63 4.90
C TYR A 68 3.03 20.56 5.08
N LEU A 69 2.81 19.36 4.54
CA LEU A 69 3.82 18.29 4.52
C LEU A 69 5.07 18.74 3.78
N ASP A 70 4.92 19.33 2.60
CA ASP A 70 6.04 19.91 1.83
C ASP A 70 6.83 20.94 2.63
N PHE A 71 6.15 21.75 3.43
CA PHE A 71 6.79 22.77 4.25
C PHE A 71 7.57 22.20 5.44
N ILE A 72 7.15 21.07 6.03
CA ILE A 72 7.68 20.59 7.32
C ILE A 72 8.46 19.28 7.26
N TYR A 73 8.46 18.55 6.15
CA TYR A 73 8.96 17.17 6.13
C TYR A 73 10.45 17.04 6.51
N SER A 74 11.27 18.08 6.34
CA SER A 74 12.68 18.08 6.72
C SER A 74 12.94 18.47 8.18
N ASP A 75 11.98 19.18 8.81
CA ASP A 75 12.22 19.92 10.05
C ASP A 75 11.37 19.40 11.22
N ASP A 76 10.17 18.88 10.95
CA ASP A 76 9.23 18.36 11.94
C ASP A 76 8.63 17.02 11.50
N HIS A 77 9.42 15.95 11.70
CA HIS A 77 9.02 14.59 11.36
C HIS A 77 7.76 14.10 12.10
N GLU A 78 7.49 14.61 13.30
CA GLU A 78 6.30 14.23 14.09
C GLU A 78 5.03 14.81 13.45
N SER A 79 5.07 16.09 13.06
CA SER A 79 3.95 16.69 12.33
C SER A 79 3.80 16.08 10.93
N ALA A 80 4.89 15.73 10.25
CA ALA A 80 4.84 15.02 8.97
C ALA A 80 4.20 13.62 9.11
N TYR A 81 4.56 12.88 10.17
CA TYR A 81 3.97 11.60 10.51
C TYR A 81 2.46 11.72 10.74
N ASP A 82 2.02 12.72 11.51
CA ASP A 82 0.61 13.00 11.73
C ASP A 82 -0.14 13.27 10.42
N ILE A 83 0.41 14.10 9.54
CA ILE A 83 -0.21 14.38 8.23
C ILE A 83 -0.36 13.09 7.42
N LEU A 84 0.69 12.28 7.35
CA LEU A 84 0.67 11.04 6.57
C LEU A 84 -0.29 10.00 7.15
N LEU A 85 -0.44 9.91 8.48
CA LEU A 85 -1.45 9.05 9.10
C LEU A 85 -2.88 9.50 8.79
N LEU A 86 -3.13 10.82 8.77
CA LEU A 86 -4.42 11.37 8.35
C LEU A 86 -4.71 11.04 6.89
N LEU A 87 -3.77 11.33 5.99
CA LEU A 87 -3.88 11.01 4.56
C LEU A 87 -4.05 9.49 4.33
N GLY A 88 -3.38 8.67 5.14
CA GLY A 88 -3.50 7.22 5.15
C GLY A 88 -4.79 6.67 5.79
N SER A 89 -5.69 7.52 6.26
CA SER A 89 -6.96 7.12 6.89
C SER A 89 -8.19 7.57 6.09
N VAL A 90 -8.05 8.57 5.22
CA VAL A 90 -9.17 9.17 4.47
C VAL A 90 -9.46 8.47 3.14
N GLY A 91 -8.53 7.68 2.60
CA GLY A 91 -8.75 6.94 1.34
C GLY A 91 -8.96 7.82 0.10
N VAL A 92 -8.76 9.14 0.23
CA VAL A 92 -8.86 10.14 -0.83
C VAL A 92 -7.50 10.83 -0.93
N CYS A 93 -7.05 11.09 -2.16
CA CYS A 93 -5.83 11.84 -2.43
C CYS A 93 -6.17 13.26 -2.90
N CYS A 94 -5.18 14.14 -2.88
CA CYS A 94 -5.26 15.54 -3.28
C CYS A 94 -5.66 15.73 -4.76
N ARG A 95 -5.96 16.97 -5.14
CA ARG A 95 -6.26 17.30 -6.54
C ARG A 95 -5.12 16.91 -7.48
N PRO A 96 -5.40 16.68 -8.79
CA PRO A 96 -4.36 16.43 -9.80
C PRO A 96 -3.19 17.42 -9.77
N ALA A 97 -3.47 18.71 -9.58
CA ALA A 97 -2.45 19.77 -9.49
C ALA A 97 -1.47 19.63 -8.30
N LYS A 98 -1.80 18.80 -7.29
CA LYS A 98 -0.97 18.53 -6.11
C LYS A 98 -0.38 17.12 -6.10
N GLN A 99 -0.76 16.26 -7.05
CA GLN A 99 -0.30 14.87 -7.08
C GLN A 99 1.22 14.77 -7.20
N HIS A 100 1.86 15.59 -8.05
CA HIS A 100 3.31 15.61 -8.16
C HIS A 100 3.98 15.84 -6.81
N LEU A 101 3.56 16.91 -6.11
CA LEU A 101 4.11 17.26 -4.80
C LEU A 101 3.85 16.17 -3.76
N PHE A 102 2.64 15.59 -3.77
CA PHE A 102 2.29 14.51 -2.86
C PHE A 102 3.17 13.28 -3.07
N ILE A 103 3.36 12.84 -4.32
CA ILE A 103 4.21 11.68 -4.65
C ILE A 103 5.68 11.97 -4.29
N GLU A 104 6.19 13.16 -4.60
CA GLU A 104 7.55 13.56 -4.24
C GLU A 104 7.78 13.47 -2.72
N ARG A 105 6.81 13.92 -1.92
CA ARG A 105 6.89 13.86 -0.46
C ARG A 105 6.72 12.43 0.06
N LEU A 106 5.88 11.61 -0.53
CA LEU A 106 5.82 10.18 -0.19
C LEU A 106 7.17 9.50 -0.39
N ILE A 107 7.82 9.73 -1.54
CA ILE A 107 9.15 9.18 -1.84
C ILE A 107 10.16 9.66 -0.79
N ALA A 108 10.21 10.97 -0.54
CA ALA A 108 11.14 11.55 0.45
C ALA A 108 10.93 10.99 1.86
N CYS A 109 9.67 10.84 2.30
CA CYS A 109 9.35 10.30 3.62
C CYS A 109 9.58 8.79 3.74
N MET A 110 9.65 8.04 2.63
CA MET A 110 10.01 6.62 2.60
C MET A 110 11.52 6.35 2.46
N ASP A 111 12.34 7.40 2.28
CA ASP A 111 13.79 7.27 2.18
C ASP A 111 14.38 6.53 3.38
N SER A 112 15.43 5.72 3.17
CA SER A 112 16.02 4.89 4.22
C SER A 112 16.57 5.68 5.41
N ASN A 113 16.90 6.96 5.21
CA ASN A 113 17.40 7.86 6.26
C ASN A 113 16.28 8.48 7.11
N MET A 114 15.02 8.31 6.73
CA MET A 114 13.88 8.84 7.49
C MET A 114 13.53 7.97 8.70
N PRO A 115 12.94 8.56 9.76
CA PRO A 115 12.47 7.80 10.91
C PRO A 115 11.50 6.67 10.50
N LEU A 116 11.60 5.53 11.17
CA LEU A 116 10.83 4.33 10.84
C LEU A 116 9.31 4.58 10.81
N HIS A 117 8.77 5.25 11.82
CA HIS A 117 7.34 5.55 11.90
C HIS A 117 6.88 6.45 10.73
N LEU A 118 7.73 7.39 10.29
CA LEU A 118 7.43 8.28 9.17
C LEU A 118 7.36 7.50 7.85
N ARG A 119 8.32 6.60 7.62
CA ARG A 119 8.32 5.69 6.46
C ARG A 119 7.07 4.81 6.43
N HIS A 120 6.69 4.25 7.58
CA HIS A 120 5.48 3.44 7.72
C HIS A 120 4.20 4.24 7.42
N ALA A 121 4.09 5.46 7.95
CA ALA A 121 2.95 6.34 7.67
C ALA A 121 2.89 6.73 6.18
N ALA A 122 4.04 6.99 5.55
CA ALA A 122 4.12 7.26 4.12
C ALA A 122 3.65 6.05 3.28
N LEU A 123 4.06 4.84 3.62
CA LEU A 123 3.56 3.62 2.97
C LEU A 123 2.04 3.45 3.16
N ARG A 124 1.51 3.75 4.36
CA ARG A 124 0.06 3.73 4.62
C ARG A 124 -0.69 4.76 3.76
N ALA A 125 -0.14 5.96 3.61
CA ALA A 125 -0.69 7.00 2.75
C ALA A 125 -0.67 6.59 1.27
N ALA A 126 0.44 6.01 0.79
CA ALA A 126 0.56 5.47 -0.56
C ALA A 126 -0.48 4.36 -0.82
N HIS A 127 -0.64 3.42 0.11
CA HIS A 127 -1.68 2.40 0.03
C HIS A 127 -3.10 2.98 -0.04
N SER A 128 -3.37 4.05 0.71
CA SER A 128 -4.68 4.71 0.70
C SER A 128 -4.96 5.37 -0.65
N ALA A 129 -3.93 5.91 -1.30
CA ALA A 129 -4.00 6.50 -2.63
C ALA A 129 -3.80 5.49 -3.79
N ARG A 130 -3.66 4.19 -3.51
CA ARG A 130 -3.18 3.16 -4.47
C ARG A 130 -3.93 3.11 -5.80
N GLU A 131 -5.25 3.25 -5.79
CA GLU A 131 -6.04 3.18 -7.03
C GLU A 131 -5.74 4.38 -7.92
N GLN A 132 -5.53 5.55 -7.33
CA GLN A 132 -5.16 6.74 -8.08
C GLN A 132 -3.73 6.61 -8.62
N ILE A 133 -2.78 6.17 -7.79
CA ILE A 133 -1.38 5.93 -8.19
C ILE A 133 -1.30 4.92 -9.33
N ALA A 134 -2.08 3.83 -9.26
CA ALA A 134 -2.13 2.82 -10.31
C ALA A 134 -2.68 3.35 -11.64
N SER A 135 -3.52 4.39 -11.62
CA SER A 135 -4.12 5.02 -12.81
C SER A 135 -3.40 6.29 -13.29
N MET A 136 -2.20 6.58 -12.79
CA MET A 136 -1.43 7.79 -13.18
C MET A 136 -0.76 7.68 -14.56
N ASP A 137 -0.86 6.53 -15.22
CA ASP A 137 -0.44 6.31 -16.61
C ASP A 137 -1.23 7.16 -17.62
N ALA A 138 -2.48 7.50 -17.31
CA ALA A 138 -3.35 8.36 -18.11
C ALA A 138 -3.01 9.86 -18.01
N ILE A 139 -1.94 10.25 -17.29
CA ILE A 139 -1.56 11.64 -17.10
C ILE A 139 -0.57 12.06 -18.19
N ASP A 140 -0.84 13.19 -18.85
CA ASP A 140 0.03 13.79 -19.88
C ASP A 140 1.40 14.29 -19.35
N ASP A 141 1.60 14.25 -18.03
CA ASP A 141 2.83 14.66 -17.37
C ASP A 141 3.84 13.50 -17.34
N SER A 142 4.69 13.48 -18.36
CA SER A 142 5.77 12.50 -18.51
C SER A 142 6.77 12.51 -17.35
N THR A 143 6.97 13.66 -16.69
CA THR A 143 7.94 13.80 -15.58
C THR A 143 7.38 13.18 -14.32
N LEU A 144 6.11 13.46 -14.00
CA LEU A 144 5.41 12.81 -12.90
C LEU A 144 5.37 11.29 -13.10
N ARG A 145 5.03 10.83 -14.31
CA ARG A 145 5.00 9.41 -14.65
C ARG A 145 6.36 8.74 -14.44
N ASP A 146 7.44 9.35 -14.93
CA ASP A 146 8.79 8.80 -14.76
C ASP A 146 9.19 8.72 -13.28
N MET A 147 8.90 9.76 -12.49
CA MET A 147 9.15 9.77 -11.04
C MET A 147 8.37 8.66 -10.32
N ILE A 148 7.10 8.46 -10.67
CA ILE A 148 6.25 7.41 -10.09
C ILE A 148 6.83 6.04 -10.41
N LEU A 149 7.08 5.77 -11.69
CA LEU A 149 7.51 4.44 -12.12
C LEU A 149 8.91 4.10 -11.61
N THR A 150 9.85 5.05 -11.65
CA THR A 150 11.27 4.78 -11.31
C THR A 150 11.61 4.96 -9.83
N LYS A 151 11.00 5.92 -9.13
CA LYS A 151 11.40 6.27 -7.75
C LYS A 151 10.40 5.77 -6.71
N LEU A 152 9.10 5.83 -6.98
CA LEU A 152 8.09 5.41 -5.99
C LEU A 152 8.15 3.90 -5.75
N SER A 153 8.33 3.11 -6.81
CA SER A 153 8.50 1.65 -6.74
C SER A 153 9.62 1.27 -5.75
N LEU A 154 10.84 1.76 -5.97
CA LEU A 154 11.99 1.56 -5.07
C LEU A 154 11.72 2.06 -3.64
N ALA A 155 11.11 3.23 -3.50
CA ALA A 155 10.78 3.81 -2.20
C ALA A 155 9.77 2.96 -1.41
N ILE A 156 8.78 2.35 -2.07
CA ILE A 156 7.85 1.42 -1.41
C ILE A 156 8.61 0.21 -0.85
N LEU A 157 9.56 -0.34 -1.61
CA LEU A 157 10.31 -1.51 -1.19
C LEU A 157 11.31 -1.20 -0.06
N SER A 158 11.92 -0.01 -0.05
CA SER A 158 12.87 0.40 1.00
C SER A 158 12.25 0.43 2.40
N VAL A 159 10.94 0.70 2.50
CA VAL A 159 10.21 0.66 3.78
C VAL A 159 10.19 -0.75 4.39
N LEU A 160 10.15 -1.79 3.56
CA LEU A 160 10.11 -3.18 4.02
C LEU A 160 11.50 -3.74 4.33
N CYS A 161 12.50 -3.27 3.58
CA CYS A 161 13.87 -3.76 3.63
C CYS A 161 14.84 -2.58 3.72
N PRO A 162 14.91 -1.88 4.87
CA PRO A 162 15.67 -0.64 4.98
C PRO A 162 17.18 -0.83 4.77
N HIS A 163 17.69 -2.06 4.88
CA HIS A 163 19.08 -2.42 4.62
C HIS A 163 19.15 -3.74 3.83
N PRO A 164 19.70 -3.72 2.60
CA PRO A 164 19.95 -4.94 1.84
C PRO A 164 20.88 -5.88 2.60
N GLY A 165 20.45 -7.11 2.85
CA GLY A 165 21.29 -8.17 3.43
C GLY A 165 21.33 -8.28 4.95
N THR A 166 20.59 -7.45 5.68
CA THR A 166 20.40 -7.63 7.13
C THR A 166 19.00 -8.16 7.41
N THR A 167 18.91 -9.31 8.07
CA THR A 167 17.64 -9.83 8.61
C THR A 167 17.44 -9.19 9.99
N PRO A 168 16.44 -8.30 10.17
CA PRO A 168 16.16 -7.69 11.47
C PRO A 168 15.78 -8.77 12.49
N ALA A 169 16.13 -8.54 13.76
CA ALA A 169 15.78 -9.47 14.85
C ALA A 169 14.25 -9.57 15.02
N ASN A 170 13.77 -10.71 15.54
CA ASN A 170 12.33 -10.99 15.70
C ASN A 170 11.58 -10.03 16.66
N ASP A 171 12.31 -9.23 17.44
CA ASP A 171 11.71 -8.26 18.39
C ASP A 171 11.88 -6.80 17.92
N ASP A 172 12.40 -6.58 16.71
CA ASP A 172 12.62 -5.25 16.14
C ASP A 172 11.31 -4.71 15.52
N PRO A 173 10.89 -3.46 15.77
CA PRO A 173 9.83 -2.82 14.97
C PRO A 173 10.09 -2.85 13.45
N ASN A 174 11.33 -3.11 13.01
CA ASN A 174 11.72 -3.43 11.63
C ASN A 174 11.54 -4.90 11.24
N LEU A 175 10.71 -5.68 11.94
CA LEU A 175 10.44 -7.08 11.64
C LEU A 175 10.43 -7.36 10.12
N PHE A 176 11.18 -8.38 9.70
CA PHE A 176 11.23 -8.75 8.29
C PHE A 176 9.83 -9.09 7.75
N PHE A 177 8.95 -9.63 8.60
CA PHE A 177 7.53 -9.82 8.31
C PHE A 177 6.67 -9.12 9.36
N ASN A 178 5.78 -8.23 8.93
CA ASN A 178 4.81 -7.59 9.79
C ASN A 178 3.44 -7.70 9.13
N TYR A 179 2.48 -8.34 9.81
CA TYR A 179 1.19 -8.71 9.22
C TYR A 179 0.47 -7.51 8.59
N GLY A 180 0.29 -6.43 9.34
CA GLY A 180 -0.45 -5.25 8.89
C GLY A 180 0.28 -4.46 7.80
N ARG A 181 1.59 -4.23 7.97
CA ARG A 181 2.44 -3.56 6.98
C ARG A 181 2.50 -4.34 5.67
N ASP A 182 2.74 -5.65 5.75
CA ASP A 182 2.89 -6.49 4.58
C ASP A 182 1.56 -6.61 3.83
N LEU A 183 0.42 -6.63 4.53
CA LEU A 183 -0.89 -6.58 3.87
C LEU A 183 -1.11 -5.25 3.15
N CYS A 184 -0.78 -4.14 3.80
CA CYS A 184 -0.84 -2.79 3.23
C CYS A 184 0.00 -2.69 1.95
N TYR A 185 1.23 -3.22 2.00
CA TYR A 185 2.12 -3.33 0.86
C TYR A 185 1.54 -4.21 -0.25
N LEU A 186 1.07 -5.42 0.06
CA LEU A 186 0.56 -6.37 -0.94
C LEU A 186 -0.66 -5.78 -1.68
N ARG A 187 -1.55 -5.10 -0.97
CA ARG A 187 -2.69 -4.38 -1.56
C ARG A 187 -2.27 -3.25 -2.49
N LEU A 188 -1.24 -2.50 -2.10
CA LEU A 188 -0.65 -1.46 -2.95
C LEU A 188 -0.05 -2.07 -4.22
N VAL A 189 0.87 -3.04 -4.09
CA VAL A 189 1.51 -3.70 -5.24
C VAL A 189 0.49 -4.38 -6.14
N PHE A 190 -0.53 -5.00 -5.57
CA PHE A 190 -1.63 -5.59 -6.33
C PHE A 190 -2.39 -4.54 -7.15
N ALA A 191 -2.66 -3.36 -6.59
CA ALA A 191 -3.28 -2.28 -7.34
C ALA A 191 -2.39 -1.81 -8.50
N LEU A 192 -1.08 -1.67 -8.26
CA LEU A 192 -0.11 -1.28 -9.30
C LEU A 192 -0.04 -2.34 -10.42
N ALA A 193 0.00 -3.63 -10.06
CA ALA A 193 0.09 -4.75 -11.01
C ALA A 193 -1.10 -4.86 -11.97
N ARG A 194 -2.24 -4.21 -11.67
CA ARG A 194 -3.38 -4.15 -12.60
C ARG A 194 -3.11 -3.29 -13.83
N ASN A 195 -2.05 -2.48 -13.78
CA ASN A 195 -1.58 -1.67 -14.88
C ASN A 195 -0.26 -2.25 -15.41
N SER A 196 -0.24 -2.62 -16.69
CA SER A 196 0.92 -3.27 -17.33
C SER A 196 2.17 -2.39 -17.35
N ASP A 197 2.03 -1.07 -17.31
CA ASP A 197 3.16 -0.14 -17.30
C ASP A 197 4.00 -0.28 -16.02
N TRP A 198 3.40 -0.78 -14.94
CA TRP A 198 4.12 -1.07 -13.71
C TRP A 198 4.88 -2.39 -13.74
N HIS A 199 4.56 -3.33 -14.64
CA HIS A 199 5.14 -4.67 -14.63
C HIS A 199 6.67 -4.67 -14.72
N PRO A 200 7.32 -3.89 -15.61
CA PRO A 200 8.78 -3.82 -15.67
C PRO A 200 9.41 -3.32 -14.36
N HIS A 201 8.74 -2.40 -13.66
CA HIS A 201 9.23 -1.83 -12.39
C HIS A 201 9.00 -2.80 -11.22
N LEU A 202 7.84 -3.45 -11.15
CA LEU A 202 7.57 -4.47 -10.14
C LEU A 202 8.55 -5.65 -10.25
N PHE A 203 8.96 -6.02 -11.46
CA PHE A 203 10.04 -6.99 -11.69
C PHE A 203 11.43 -6.42 -11.37
N GLY A 204 11.81 -5.34 -12.05
CA GLY A 204 13.16 -4.76 -12.00
C GLY A 204 13.56 -4.32 -10.60
N ASP A 205 12.60 -3.77 -9.85
CA ASP A 205 12.81 -3.31 -8.48
C ASP A 205 12.58 -4.40 -7.44
N ARG A 206 12.37 -5.66 -7.87
CA ARG A 206 12.33 -6.85 -7.00
C ARG A 206 11.10 -6.98 -6.09
N HIS A 207 9.98 -6.35 -6.44
CA HIS A 207 8.70 -6.58 -5.74
C HIS A 207 8.23 -8.03 -5.88
N ILE A 208 8.51 -8.66 -7.02
CA ILE A 208 8.19 -10.07 -7.25
C ILE A 208 9.01 -10.99 -6.34
N ASP A 209 10.33 -10.76 -6.23
CA ASP A 209 11.18 -11.51 -5.28
C ASP A 209 10.65 -11.39 -3.85
N ARG A 210 10.21 -10.18 -3.47
CA ARG A 210 9.61 -9.95 -2.15
C ARG A 210 8.32 -10.75 -1.96
N CYS A 211 7.44 -10.79 -2.95
CA CYS A 211 6.21 -11.60 -2.91
C CYS A 211 6.52 -13.11 -2.86
N ILE A 212 7.55 -13.58 -3.56
CA ILE A 212 7.99 -14.98 -3.50
C ILE A 212 8.51 -15.31 -2.10
N SER A 213 9.30 -14.41 -1.49
CA SER A 213 9.83 -14.60 -0.13
C SER A 213 8.72 -14.68 0.94
N MET A 214 7.53 -14.14 0.62
CA MET A 214 6.34 -14.16 1.46
C MET A 214 5.56 -15.49 1.39
N ILE A 215 5.76 -16.32 0.37
CA ILE A 215 5.02 -17.58 0.18
C ILE A 215 5.15 -18.52 1.38
N PRO A 216 6.35 -18.89 1.87
CA PRO A 216 6.48 -19.86 2.96
C PRO A 216 5.85 -19.38 4.27
N ARG A 217 5.75 -18.06 4.45
CA ARG A 217 5.21 -17.43 5.65
C ARG A 217 3.68 -17.35 5.61
N TYR A 218 3.12 -16.88 4.51
CA TYR A 218 1.70 -16.53 4.43
C TYR A 218 0.83 -17.61 3.78
N CYS A 219 1.38 -18.42 2.87
CA CYS A 219 0.60 -19.46 2.16
C CYS A 219 0.64 -20.84 2.84
N ASN A 220 1.40 -20.98 3.93
CA ASN A 220 1.40 -22.18 4.78
C ASN A 220 0.67 -21.97 6.11
N SER A 221 -0.02 -20.85 6.26
CA SER A 221 -0.63 -20.40 7.51
C SER A 221 -2.03 -19.84 7.26
N ARG A 222 -2.76 -19.50 8.32
CA ARG A 222 -4.15 -19.02 8.25
C ARG A 222 -4.27 -17.54 7.85
N TYR A 223 -3.33 -17.01 7.07
CA TYR A 223 -3.29 -15.61 6.65
C TYR A 223 -3.85 -15.45 5.23
N TYR A 224 -5.13 -15.80 5.08
CA TYR A 224 -5.81 -15.99 3.80
C TYR A 224 -5.78 -14.75 2.89
N GLU A 225 -5.87 -13.57 3.49
CA GLU A 225 -5.86 -12.31 2.74
C GLU A 225 -4.50 -12.04 2.09
N HIS A 226 -3.39 -12.29 2.79
CA HIS A 226 -2.04 -12.17 2.23
C HIS A 226 -1.86 -13.14 1.06
N SER A 227 -2.27 -14.40 1.24
CA SER A 227 -2.20 -15.41 0.18
C SER A 227 -2.96 -14.98 -1.07
N PHE A 228 -4.14 -14.38 -0.91
CA PHE A 228 -4.95 -13.89 -2.01
C PHE A 228 -4.25 -12.79 -2.81
N PHE A 229 -3.66 -11.80 -2.15
CA PHE A 229 -2.93 -10.74 -2.85
C PHE A 229 -1.61 -11.23 -3.45
N VAL A 230 -0.88 -12.13 -2.76
CA VAL A 230 0.33 -12.76 -3.32
C VAL A 230 -0.02 -13.53 -4.59
N ALA A 231 -1.06 -14.38 -4.55
CA ALA A 231 -1.53 -15.12 -5.73
C ALA A 231 -1.90 -14.16 -6.86
N GLY A 232 -2.65 -13.10 -6.55
CA GLY A 232 -3.07 -12.13 -7.55
C GLY A 232 -1.92 -11.38 -8.21
N ILE A 233 -0.91 -10.97 -7.46
CA ILE A 233 0.29 -10.33 -8.01
C ILE A 233 1.05 -11.32 -8.91
N LEU A 234 1.35 -12.50 -8.40
CA LEU A 234 2.20 -13.48 -9.10
C LEU A 234 1.52 -14.05 -10.36
N LEU A 235 0.20 -14.20 -10.37
CA LEU A 235 -0.54 -14.72 -11.53
C LEU A 235 -0.86 -13.65 -12.58
N GLN A 236 -1.03 -12.38 -12.19
CA GLN A 236 -1.29 -11.29 -13.14
C GLN A 236 -0.04 -10.85 -13.91
N ILE A 237 1.12 -10.99 -13.28
CA ILE A 237 2.40 -10.63 -13.88
C ILE A 237 2.89 -11.87 -14.64
N THR A 238 2.37 -12.05 -15.86
CA THR A 238 2.65 -13.24 -16.68
C THR A 238 4.11 -13.31 -17.17
N PRO A 239 4.73 -14.50 -17.21
CA PRO A 239 6.13 -14.69 -17.64
C PRO A 239 6.42 -14.37 -19.11
N GLU A 240 5.39 -14.24 -19.97
CA GLU A 240 5.56 -14.08 -21.41
C GLU A 240 6.31 -12.80 -21.83
N GLN A 241 6.52 -11.86 -20.89
CA GLN A 241 7.17 -10.57 -21.16
C GLN A 241 8.63 -10.47 -20.70
N THR A 242 9.20 -11.48 -20.04
CA THR A 242 10.55 -11.36 -19.46
C THR A 242 11.35 -12.66 -19.60
N SER A 243 12.54 -12.58 -20.22
CA SER A 243 13.28 -13.75 -20.74
C SER A 243 14.06 -14.57 -19.70
N VAL A 244 14.04 -14.17 -18.42
CA VAL A 244 14.59 -14.91 -17.27
C VAL A 244 13.80 -14.39 -16.05
N THR A 245 12.86 -15.15 -15.51
CA THR A 245 11.93 -14.58 -14.51
C THR A 245 12.27 -15.08 -13.10
N SER A 246 12.19 -14.19 -12.10
CA SER A 246 12.20 -14.59 -10.69
C SER A 246 11.11 -15.64 -10.38
N LEU A 247 10.05 -15.68 -11.18
CA LEU A 247 8.98 -16.67 -11.09
C LEU A 247 9.46 -18.10 -11.37
N ASP A 248 10.55 -18.28 -12.13
CA ASP A 248 11.15 -19.59 -12.39
C ASP A 248 11.74 -20.22 -11.12
N SER A 249 12.00 -19.40 -10.08
CA SER A 249 12.42 -19.90 -8.76
C SER A 249 11.28 -20.47 -7.92
N VAL A 250 10.02 -20.21 -8.31
CA VAL A 250 8.84 -20.71 -7.60
C VAL A 250 8.56 -22.14 -8.04
N THR A 251 8.64 -23.08 -7.10
CA THR A 251 8.36 -24.50 -7.40
C THR A 251 6.88 -24.71 -7.73
N GLU A 252 6.59 -25.77 -8.48
CA GLU A 252 5.20 -26.16 -8.79
C GLU A 252 4.36 -26.36 -7.52
N GLN A 253 4.98 -26.90 -6.46
CA GLN A 253 4.33 -27.03 -5.15
C GLN A 253 4.04 -25.68 -4.51
N GLN A 254 4.97 -24.71 -4.58
CA GLN A 254 4.73 -23.37 -4.05
C GLN A 254 3.60 -22.66 -4.82
N TRP A 255 3.53 -22.84 -6.14
CA TRP A 255 2.41 -22.35 -6.94
C TRP A 255 1.07 -22.95 -6.50
N TRP A 256 1.05 -24.26 -6.21
CA TRP A 256 -0.13 -24.90 -5.64
C TRP A 256 -0.49 -24.34 -4.26
N ASP A 257 0.49 -24.20 -3.36
CA ASP A 257 0.24 -23.69 -2.00
C ASP A 257 -0.31 -22.25 -2.01
N VAL A 258 0.19 -21.39 -2.91
CA VAL A 258 -0.31 -20.02 -3.13
C VAL A 258 -1.75 -20.03 -3.63
N THR A 259 -2.02 -20.78 -4.71
CA THR A 259 -3.35 -20.82 -5.33
C THR A 259 -4.40 -21.42 -4.39
N ARG A 260 -4.10 -22.55 -3.74
CA ARG A 260 -4.99 -23.17 -2.74
C ARG A 260 -5.31 -22.21 -1.59
N SER A 261 -4.30 -21.55 -1.02
CA SER A 261 -4.51 -20.69 0.16
C SER A 261 -5.28 -19.41 -0.16
N ALA A 262 -5.20 -18.93 -1.41
CA ALA A 262 -5.94 -17.76 -1.87
C ALA A 262 -7.46 -17.99 -1.91
N TRP A 263 -7.95 -19.22 -2.08
CA TRP A 263 -9.39 -19.53 -2.15
C TRP A 263 -10.14 -19.34 -0.83
N TRP A 264 -9.44 -19.21 0.29
CA TRP A 264 -10.07 -18.95 1.60
C TRP A 264 -10.59 -17.52 1.75
N TYR A 265 -10.03 -16.57 1.03
CA TYR A 265 -10.37 -15.15 1.18
C TYR A 265 -11.61 -14.68 0.40
N PRO A 266 -11.88 -15.13 -0.84
CA PRO A 266 -13.04 -14.73 -1.63
C PRO A 266 -14.39 -14.76 -0.91
N SER A 267 -14.62 -15.72 -0.02
CA SER A 267 -15.85 -15.82 0.81
C SER A 267 -16.09 -14.61 1.71
N HIS A 268 -15.11 -13.72 1.86
CA HIS A 268 -15.18 -12.49 2.66
C HIS A 268 -15.18 -11.22 1.79
N ILE A 269 -15.22 -11.35 0.46
CA ILE A 269 -15.14 -10.22 -0.47
C ILE A 269 -16.53 -9.86 -1.02
N ASP A 270 -17.11 -8.77 -0.52
CA ASP A 270 -18.34 -8.16 -1.08
C ASP A 270 -18.05 -7.12 -2.19
N ASN A 271 -16.91 -7.24 -2.87
CA ASN A 271 -16.41 -6.19 -3.75
C ASN A 271 -16.13 -6.68 -5.16
N THR A 272 -16.94 -6.19 -6.10
CA THR A 272 -16.87 -6.46 -7.54
C THR A 272 -15.50 -6.15 -8.16
N ARG A 273 -14.67 -5.31 -7.52
CA ARG A 273 -13.32 -4.98 -7.96
C ARG A 273 -12.37 -6.19 -8.02
N TYR A 274 -12.68 -7.27 -7.30
CA TYR A 274 -11.84 -8.47 -7.26
C TYR A 274 -12.32 -9.60 -8.18
N LEU A 275 -13.40 -9.42 -8.94
CA LEU A 275 -13.91 -10.44 -9.88
C LEU A 275 -12.88 -10.83 -10.94
N LYS A 276 -12.14 -9.85 -11.48
CA LYS A 276 -11.05 -10.14 -12.43
C LYS A 276 -9.97 -11.02 -11.82
N LEU A 277 -9.70 -10.86 -10.53
CA LEU A 277 -8.73 -11.68 -9.83
C LEU A 277 -9.23 -13.11 -9.62
N LEU A 278 -10.53 -13.30 -9.39
CA LEU A 278 -11.09 -14.66 -9.30
C LEU A 278 -10.88 -15.44 -10.59
N LEU A 279 -11.04 -14.81 -11.76
CA LEU A 279 -10.76 -15.46 -13.04
C LEU A 279 -9.29 -15.89 -13.16
N VAL A 280 -8.37 -14.99 -12.79
CA VAL A 280 -6.93 -15.28 -12.77
C VAL A 280 -6.61 -16.41 -11.78
N LEU A 281 -7.27 -16.42 -10.61
CA LEU A 281 -7.09 -17.47 -9.61
C LEU A 281 -7.63 -18.82 -10.09
N VAL A 282 -8.78 -18.84 -10.79
CA VAL A 282 -9.33 -20.05 -11.43
C VAL A 282 -8.34 -20.62 -12.44
N ASP A 283 -7.77 -19.78 -13.30
CA ASP A 283 -6.83 -20.24 -14.32
C ASP A 283 -5.51 -20.74 -13.72
N GLY A 284 -4.99 -20.04 -12.69
CA GLY A 284 -3.86 -20.52 -11.91
C GLY A 284 -4.15 -21.87 -11.24
N THR A 285 -5.33 -22.01 -10.64
CA THR A 285 -5.76 -23.25 -9.97
C THR A 285 -5.82 -24.41 -10.96
N LYS A 286 -6.43 -24.23 -12.14
CA LYS A 286 -6.46 -25.25 -13.20
C LYS A 286 -5.06 -25.67 -13.64
N LYS A 287 -4.13 -24.73 -13.73
CA LYS A 287 -2.75 -24.99 -14.15
C LYS A 287 -1.98 -25.82 -13.13
N TYR A 288 -2.18 -25.56 -11.83
CA TYR A 288 -1.37 -26.17 -10.77
C TYR A 288 -2.08 -27.27 -9.96
N MET A 289 -3.38 -27.52 -10.19
CA MET A 289 -4.14 -28.54 -9.46
C MET A 289 -3.62 -29.98 -9.64
N GLN A 290 -2.84 -30.25 -10.68
CA GLN A 290 -2.23 -31.57 -10.88
C GLN A 290 -1.24 -31.96 -9.76
N PHE A 291 -0.77 -30.99 -8.98
CA PHE A 291 0.12 -31.20 -7.83
C PHE A 291 -0.65 -31.34 -6.51
N ALA A 292 -1.99 -31.24 -6.55
CA ALA A 292 -2.83 -31.34 -5.38
C ALA A 292 -2.94 -32.78 -4.88
N SER A 293 -2.89 -32.97 -3.56
CA SER A 293 -3.34 -34.22 -2.95
C SER A 293 -4.86 -34.33 -3.04
N LYS A 294 -5.40 -35.55 -2.91
CA LYS A 294 -6.85 -35.77 -2.86
C LYS A 294 -7.51 -34.92 -1.76
N SER A 295 -6.90 -34.85 -0.58
CA SER A 295 -7.39 -34.03 0.54
C SER A 295 -7.38 -32.55 0.22
N ASP A 296 -6.39 -32.06 -0.54
CA ASP A 296 -6.36 -30.65 -0.93
C ASP A 296 -7.47 -30.32 -1.92
N LEU A 297 -7.75 -31.21 -2.87
CA LEU A 297 -8.86 -31.03 -3.82
C LEU A 297 -10.21 -31.04 -3.10
N GLU A 298 -10.41 -31.93 -2.14
CA GLU A 298 -11.62 -31.96 -1.31
C GLU A 298 -11.78 -30.67 -0.50
N GLN A 299 -10.69 -30.11 0.02
CA GLN A 299 -10.72 -28.82 0.72
C GLN A 299 -11.02 -27.66 -0.24
N LEU A 300 -10.37 -27.62 -1.40
CA LEU A 300 -10.60 -26.61 -2.43
C LEU A 300 -12.06 -26.59 -2.87
N ILE A 301 -12.68 -27.76 -3.08
CA ILE A 301 -14.11 -27.85 -3.43
C ILE A 301 -14.96 -27.20 -2.33
N ARG A 302 -14.71 -27.50 -1.06
CA ARG A 302 -15.42 -26.86 0.06
C ARG A 302 -15.22 -25.33 0.07
N ASP A 303 -14.01 -24.86 -0.16
CA ASP A 303 -13.69 -23.43 -0.15
C ASP A 303 -14.40 -22.68 -1.30
N VAL A 304 -14.47 -23.31 -2.48
CA VAL A 304 -15.19 -22.78 -3.65
C VAL A 304 -16.71 -22.83 -3.44
N ASP A 305 -17.25 -23.92 -2.91
CA ASP A 305 -18.69 -24.06 -2.65
C ASP A 305 -19.16 -23.00 -1.64
N ASN A 306 -18.41 -22.79 -0.55
CA ASN A 306 -18.67 -21.74 0.43
C ASN A 306 -18.63 -20.31 -0.14
N PHE A 307 -17.99 -20.10 -1.28
CA PHE A 307 -17.94 -18.81 -1.96
C PHE A 307 -19.15 -18.58 -2.89
N VAL A 308 -19.75 -19.66 -3.41
CA VAL A 308 -20.87 -19.58 -4.36
C VAL A 308 -22.23 -19.47 -3.65
N GLU A 309 -22.34 -19.98 -2.42
CA GLU A 309 -23.54 -19.86 -1.56
C GLU A 309 -23.75 -18.46 -0.98
#